data_AF-A0A0S7EVQ6-F1
#
_entry.id   AF-A0A0S7EVQ6-F1
#
_cell.length_a   1.000
_cell.length_b   1.000
_cell.length_c   1.000
_cell.angle_alpha   90.00
_cell.angle_beta   90.00
_cell.angle_gamma   90.00
#
_symmetry.space_group_name_H-M   'P 1'
#
loop_
_entity.id
_entity.type
_entity.pdbx_description
1 polymer ?
#
loop_
_entity_poly.entity_id
_entity_poly.type
_entity_poly.pdbx_seq_one_letter_code
_entity_poly.pdbx_strand_id
1 'polypeptide(L)'
;MVMLEEEEEEEEDVSIDLLIPEPYKSNSQKEEHLLEMAENFQRQYLLLHPDRTPLLLYPVNEYGVRKFVSTTLRPTETGLWELQSWQECSSLVADFLSLQLLEPPTQVPGQLFSPTAVLRSQKATSFESSTLLCSLLLGLNYDCYVVSGYAAREMCLMDLSLQQC
;
A
#
# COMPACT_ATOMS: atom_id res chain seq x y z
N MET A 1 13.59 -38.14 36.39
CA MET A 1 12.81 -37.65 35.25
C MET A 1 12.23 -36.32 35.70
N VAL A 2 13.00 -35.25 35.51
CA VAL A 2 12.58 -33.88 35.83
C VAL A 2 11.79 -33.42 34.62
N MET A 3 10.49 -33.19 34.81
CA MET A 3 9.62 -32.57 33.83
C MET A 3 10.06 -31.11 33.75
N LEU A 4 10.74 -30.75 32.66
CA LEU A 4 10.96 -29.34 32.31
C LEU A 4 9.62 -28.84 31.80
N GLU A 5 8.94 -28.03 32.61
CA GLU A 5 7.81 -27.23 32.15
C GLU A 5 8.39 -26.19 31.17
N GLU A 6 8.00 -26.31 29.91
CA GLU A 6 8.27 -25.30 28.89
C GLU A 6 7.41 -24.08 29.24
N GLU A 7 8.05 -23.01 29.69
CA GLU A 7 7.44 -21.69 29.78
C GLU A 7 7.21 -21.18 28.35
N GLU A 8 5.94 -21.10 27.94
CA GLU A 8 5.54 -20.36 26.74
C GLU A 8 5.82 -18.88 26.98
N GLU A 9 6.86 -18.34 26.35
CA GLU A 9 7.08 -16.90 26.23
C GLU A 9 5.98 -16.31 25.33
N GLU A 10 4.90 -15.80 25.94
CA GLU A 10 4.03 -14.83 25.28
C GLU A 10 4.82 -13.52 25.09
N GLU A 11 5.48 -13.37 23.93
CA GLU A 11 6.13 -12.13 23.53
C GLU A 11 5.11 -10.97 23.51
N GLU A 12 5.50 -9.86 24.16
CA GLU A 12 4.69 -8.68 24.44
C GLU A 12 4.18 -7.94 23.17
N ASP A 13 3.01 -8.32 22.65
CA ASP A 13 2.34 -7.61 21.53
C ASP A 13 1.63 -6.29 21.94
N VAL A 14 1.74 -5.86 23.20
CA VAL A 14 0.87 -4.82 23.78
C VAL A 14 1.44 -3.39 23.64
N SER A 15 2.69 -3.21 23.19
CA SER A 15 3.36 -1.88 23.23
C SER A 15 3.32 -1.08 21.92
N ILE A 16 3.05 -1.72 20.77
CA ILE A 16 3.19 -1.07 19.45
C ILE A 16 1.93 -0.33 19.03
N ASP A 17 0.75 -0.77 19.51
CA ASP A 17 -0.51 -0.20 19.06
C ASP A 17 -0.71 1.28 19.52
N LEU A 18 -0.01 1.68 20.59
CA LEU A 18 -0.02 3.04 21.15
C LEU A 18 0.84 4.04 20.36
N LEU A 19 1.78 3.58 19.52
CA LEU A 19 2.67 4.43 18.72
C LEU A 19 2.08 4.80 17.35
N ILE A 20 0.94 4.22 16.99
CA ILE A 20 0.31 4.45 15.69
C ILE A 20 -0.50 5.74 15.74
N PRO A 21 -0.26 6.67 14.80
CA PRO A 21 -1.05 7.89 14.71
C PRO A 21 -2.56 7.63 14.58
N GLU A 22 -3.34 8.39 15.34
CA GLU A 22 -4.81 8.35 15.32
C GLU A 22 -5.44 8.42 13.90
N PRO A 23 -4.89 9.17 12.92
CA PRO A 23 -5.43 9.19 11.56
C PRO A 23 -5.45 7.83 10.84
N TYR A 24 -4.71 6.83 11.31
CA TYR A 24 -4.81 5.48 10.76
C TYR A 24 -6.00 4.70 11.31
N LYS A 25 -6.48 5.04 12.51
CA LYS A 25 -7.54 4.33 13.23
C LYS A 25 -8.91 5.00 13.11
N SER A 26 -8.95 6.27 12.75
CA SER A 26 -10.20 7.02 12.59
C SER A 26 -10.17 7.97 11.38
N ASN A 27 -11.37 8.39 10.96
CA ASN A 27 -11.56 9.41 9.95
C ASN A 27 -12.02 10.71 10.62
N SER A 28 -11.51 11.83 10.14
CA SER A 28 -12.07 13.14 10.41
C SER A 28 -13.38 13.35 9.66
N GLN A 29 -14.21 14.31 10.10
CA GLN A 29 -15.46 14.67 9.41
C GLN A 29 -15.24 15.03 7.93
N LYS A 30 -14.07 15.60 7.59
CA LYS A 30 -13.72 15.92 6.19
C LYS A 30 -13.44 14.66 5.38
N GLU A 31 -12.74 13.69 5.96
CA GLU A 31 -12.49 12.40 5.31
C GLU A 31 -13.78 11.60 5.14
N GLU A 32 -14.67 11.61 6.14
CA GLU A 32 -15.98 10.97 6.04
C GLU A 32 -16.82 11.56 4.90
N HIS A 33 -16.91 12.88 4.81
CA HIS A 33 -17.62 13.53 3.71
C HIS A 33 -17.02 13.20 2.33
N LEU A 34 -15.69 13.13 2.25
CA LEU A 34 -15.01 12.75 1.01
C LEU A 34 -15.31 11.30 0.62
N LEU A 35 -15.39 10.38 1.59
CA LEU A 35 -15.78 8.99 1.36
C LEU A 35 -17.23 8.88 0.86
N GLU A 36 -18.16 9.67 1.39
CA GLU A 36 -19.54 9.74 0.89
C GLU A 36 -19.59 10.18 -0.58
N MET A 37 -18.80 11.20 -0.94
CA MET A 37 -18.68 11.66 -2.32
C MET A 37 -18.11 10.57 -3.24
N ALA A 38 -17.04 9.90 -2.80
CA ALA A 38 -16.41 8.82 -3.56
C ALA A 38 -17.36 7.63 -3.75
N GLU A 39 -18.12 7.26 -2.72
CA GLU A 39 -19.09 6.18 -2.78
C GLU A 39 -20.24 6.51 -3.76
N ASN A 40 -20.76 7.73 -3.70
CA ASN A 40 -21.78 8.20 -4.65
C ASN A 40 -21.27 8.22 -6.09
N PHE A 41 -20.03 8.65 -6.31
CA PHE A 41 -19.40 8.61 -7.62
C PHE A 41 -19.23 7.18 -8.12
N GLN A 42 -18.78 6.25 -7.27
CA GLN A 42 -18.63 4.84 -7.64
C GLN A 42 -19.96 4.20 -8.03
N ARG A 43 -21.05 4.48 -7.29
CA ARG A 43 -22.40 4.02 -7.64
C ARG A 43 -22.81 4.50 -9.03
N GLN A 44 -22.61 5.79 -9.32
CA GLN A 44 -22.94 6.35 -10.63
C GLN A 44 -22.08 5.76 -11.75
N TYR A 45 -20.78 5.59 -11.51
CA TYR A 45 -19.85 4.99 -12.46
C TYR A 45 -20.27 3.55 -12.82
N LEU A 46 -20.60 2.72 -11.83
CA LEU A 46 -21.02 1.34 -12.06
C LEU A 46 -22.38 1.25 -12.77
N LEU A 47 -23.30 2.19 -12.52
CA LEU A 47 -24.57 2.27 -13.25
C LEU A 47 -24.37 2.64 -14.73
N LEU A 48 -23.45 3.56 -15.03
CA LEU A 48 -23.16 4.00 -16.40
C LEU A 48 -22.28 3.01 -17.16
N HIS A 49 -21.43 2.26 -16.46
CA HIS A 49 -20.44 1.36 -17.03
C HIS A 49 -20.41 0.00 -16.30
N PRO A 50 -21.46 -0.82 -16.44
CA PRO A 50 -21.60 -2.07 -15.69
C PRO A 50 -20.54 -3.12 -16.01
N ASP A 51 -20.00 -3.11 -17.23
CA ASP A 51 -18.98 -4.08 -17.68
C ASP A 51 -17.55 -3.68 -17.29
N ARG A 52 -17.35 -2.48 -16.71
CA ARG A 52 -16.03 -2.00 -16.32
C ARG A 52 -15.68 -2.45 -14.92
N THR A 53 -14.38 -2.61 -14.68
CA THR A 53 -13.87 -2.89 -13.33
C THR A 53 -14.18 -1.73 -12.38
N PRO A 54 -14.57 -2.03 -11.13
CA PRO A 54 -14.75 -1.01 -10.11
C PRO A 54 -13.47 -0.22 -9.86
N LEU A 55 -13.63 1.07 -9.57
CA LEU A 55 -12.51 1.95 -9.25
C LEU A 55 -12.03 1.70 -7.81
N LEU A 56 -10.72 1.77 -7.60
CA LEU A 56 -10.11 1.72 -6.27
C LEU A 56 -10.18 3.11 -5.60
N LEU A 57 -11.35 3.49 -5.07
CA LEU A 57 -11.54 4.82 -4.49
C LEU A 57 -11.39 4.85 -2.97
N TYR A 58 -11.91 3.84 -2.27
CA TYR A 58 -11.95 3.81 -0.80
C TYR A 58 -11.53 2.45 -0.21
N PRO A 59 -10.31 1.94 -0.48
CA PRO A 59 -9.85 0.71 0.15
C PRO A 59 -9.83 0.82 1.69
N VAL A 60 -9.89 -0.33 2.37
CA VAL A 60 -9.65 -0.39 3.81
C VAL A 60 -8.14 -0.48 4.07
N ASN A 61 -7.65 0.21 5.09
CA ASN A 61 -6.25 0.08 5.49
C ASN A 61 -6.03 -1.15 6.39
N GLU A 62 -4.80 -1.30 6.88
CA GLU A 62 -4.39 -2.38 7.79
C GLU A 62 -5.15 -2.40 9.13
N TYR A 63 -5.79 -1.29 9.54
CA TYR A 63 -6.63 -1.19 10.73
C TYR A 63 -8.14 -1.33 10.43
N GLY A 64 -8.50 -1.70 9.19
CA GLY A 64 -9.89 -1.87 8.77
C GLY A 64 -10.65 -0.56 8.53
N VAL A 65 -9.96 0.57 8.49
CA VAL A 65 -10.56 1.89 8.27
C VAL A 65 -10.59 2.19 6.78
N ARG A 66 -11.77 2.53 6.25
CA ARG A 66 -11.90 3.01 4.86
C ARG A 66 -11.18 4.35 4.72
N LYS A 67 -10.25 4.43 3.77
CA LYS A 67 -9.52 5.65 3.44
C LYS A 67 -9.69 5.95 1.97
N PHE A 68 -9.86 7.22 1.62
CA PHE A 68 -9.85 7.61 0.22
C PHE A 68 -8.46 7.42 -0.35
N VAL A 69 -8.33 6.70 -1.47
CA VAL A 69 -7.05 6.22 -2.00
C VAL A 69 -6.00 7.34 -2.10
N SER A 70 -6.37 8.54 -2.55
CA SER A 70 -5.43 9.65 -2.73
C SER A 70 -4.90 10.22 -1.41
N THR A 71 -5.57 9.97 -0.28
CA THR A 71 -5.08 10.39 1.05
C THR A 71 -3.89 9.57 1.55
N THR A 72 -3.62 8.42 0.91
CA THR A 72 -2.45 7.59 1.18
C THR A 72 -1.17 8.17 0.57
N LEU A 73 -1.29 9.03 -0.46
CA LEU A 73 -0.17 9.75 -1.07
C LEU A 73 0.17 10.99 -0.23
N ARG A 74 1.16 10.88 0.64
CA ARG A 74 1.63 11.99 1.47
C ARG A 74 3.09 12.29 1.18
N PRO A 75 3.45 13.51 0.73
CA PRO A 75 4.85 13.87 0.53
C PRO A 75 5.69 13.47 1.74
N THR A 76 6.63 12.55 1.53
CA THR A 76 7.42 11.96 2.61
C THR A 76 8.86 12.42 2.46
N GLU A 77 9.33 13.21 3.42
CA GLU A 77 10.74 13.57 3.50
C GLU A 77 11.54 12.34 3.95
N THR A 78 12.51 11.93 3.14
CA THR A 78 13.31 10.74 3.41
C THR A 78 14.29 10.95 4.56
N GLY A 79 14.78 12.19 4.75
CA GLY A 79 15.87 12.51 5.67
C GLY A 79 17.21 11.86 5.31
N LEU A 80 17.26 11.11 4.20
CA LEU A 80 18.40 10.37 3.70
C LEU A 80 19.03 11.14 2.55
N TRP A 81 20.31 11.47 2.70
CA TRP A 81 21.05 12.25 1.70
C TRP A 81 21.29 11.42 0.43
N GLU A 82 21.19 10.10 0.50
CA GLU A 82 21.34 9.17 -0.63
C GLU A 82 20.10 9.10 -1.53
N LEU A 83 18.95 9.64 -1.10
CA LEU A 83 17.69 9.56 -1.84
C LEU A 83 17.33 10.94 -2.40
N GLN A 84 18.03 11.36 -3.45
CA GLN A 84 17.87 12.68 -4.08
C GLN A 84 17.23 12.60 -5.48
N SER A 85 17.22 11.42 -6.08
CA SER A 85 16.73 11.17 -7.44
C SER A 85 15.67 10.07 -7.47
N TRP A 86 14.87 10.07 -8.54
CA TRP A 86 13.85 9.04 -8.72
C TRP A 86 14.47 7.64 -8.88
N GLN A 87 15.69 7.55 -9.43
CA GLN A 87 16.42 6.31 -9.59
C GLN A 87 16.76 5.70 -8.23
N GLU A 88 17.30 6.51 -7.31
CA GLU A 88 17.67 6.07 -5.96
C GLU A 88 16.42 5.62 -5.17
N CYS A 89 15.33 6.38 -5.24
CA CYS A 89 14.06 5.98 -4.63
C CYS A 89 13.51 4.68 -5.24
N SER A 90 13.59 4.53 -6.55
CA SER A 90 13.12 3.32 -7.23
C SER A 90 13.95 2.10 -6.84
N SER A 91 15.27 2.23 -6.81
CA SER A 91 16.17 1.14 -6.39
C SER A 91 15.92 0.77 -4.94
N LEU A 92 15.79 1.75 -4.04
CA LEU A 92 15.44 1.50 -2.65
C LEU A 92 14.15 0.69 -2.52
N VAL A 93 13.07 1.13 -3.18
CA VAL A 93 11.77 0.45 -3.07
C VAL A 93 11.84 -0.97 -3.63
N ALA A 94 12.56 -1.18 -4.74
CA ALA A 94 12.74 -2.50 -5.35
C ALA A 94 13.58 -3.45 -4.49
N ASP A 95 14.65 -2.93 -3.88
CA ASP A 95 15.57 -3.73 -3.07
C ASP A 95 15.04 -3.97 -1.65
N PHE A 96 14.24 -3.04 -1.12
CA PHE A 96 13.73 -3.08 0.26
C PHE A 96 12.45 -3.88 0.41
N LEU A 97 11.61 -3.98 -0.64
CA LEU A 97 10.31 -4.63 -0.57
C LEU A 97 10.31 -6.00 -1.22
N SER A 98 9.70 -6.97 -0.54
CA SER A 98 9.30 -8.24 -1.13
C SER A 98 7.92 -8.11 -1.78
N LEU A 99 7.83 -8.44 -3.07
CA LEU A 99 6.58 -8.39 -3.83
C LEU A 99 5.56 -9.41 -3.28
N GLN A 100 4.35 -8.93 -2.99
CA GLN A 100 3.17 -9.75 -2.73
C GLN A 100 2.21 -9.68 -3.92
N LEU A 101 1.78 -10.84 -4.40
CA LEU A 101 0.83 -10.91 -5.51
C LEU A 101 -0.59 -10.65 -5.00
N LEU A 102 -1.40 -10.09 -5.88
CA LEU A 102 -2.83 -9.93 -5.64
C LEU A 102 -3.54 -11.27 -5.80
N GLU A 103 -4.49 -11.54 -4.91
CA GLU A 103 -5.35 -12.72 -4.95
C GLU A 103 -6.83 -12.27 -4.92
N PRO A 104 -7.54 -12.30 -6.06
CA PRO A 104 -7.10 -12.76 -7.39
C PRO A 104 -6.26 -11.70 -8.15
N PRO A 105 -5.38 -12.11 -9.09
CA PRO A 105 -4.41 -11.21 -9.74
C PRO A 105 -5.01 -10.19 -10.70
N THR A 106 -6.28 -10.36 -11.09
CA THR A 106 -6.96 -9.50 -12.06
C THR A 106 -7.88 -8.46 -11.43
N GLN A 107 -7.99 -8.44 -10.10
CA GLN A 107 -8.85 -7.51 -9.37
C GLN A 107 -8.03 -6.46 -8.64
N VAL A 108 -8.64 -5.28 -8.48
CA VAL A 108 -8.09 -4.25 -7.58
C VAL A 108 -8.19 -4.74 -6.13
N PRO A 109 -7.21 -4.43 -5.27
CA PRO A 109 -7.24 -4.91 -3.90
C PRO A 109 -8.35 -4.21 -3.11
N GLY A 110 -9.03 -4.95 -2.23
CA GLY A 110 -9.96 -4.36 -1.26
C GLY A 110 -9.25 -3.63 -0.12
N GLN A 111 -7.99 -3.97 0.10
CA GLN A 111 -7.10 -3.40 1.11
C GLN A 111 -5.96 -2.61 0.48
N LEU A 112 -5.55 -1.52 1.12
CA LEU A 112 -4.36 -0.78 0.73
C LEU A 112 -3.63 -0.33 1.98
N PHE A 113 -2.46 -0.92 2.24
CA PHE A 113 -1.70 -0.66 3.45
C PHE A 113 -1.03 0.71 3.38
N SER A 114 -0.95 1.38 4.52
CA SER A 114 -0.25 2.65 4.61
C SER A 114 1.25 2.50 4.29
N PRO A 115 1.92 3.56 3.77
CA PRO A 115 3.38 3.56 3.60
C PRO A 115 4.14 3.14 4.87
N THR A 116 3.65 3.52 6.05
CA THR A 116 4.25 3.12 7.34
C THR A 116 4.14 1.62 7.58
N ALA A 117 2.97 1.02 7.31
CA ALA A 117 2.78 -0.42 7.45
C ALA A 117 3.62 -1.21 6.42
N VAL A 118 3.69 -0.74 5.18
CA VAL A 118 4.51 -1.33 4.12
C VAL A 118 6.00 -1.31 4.48
N LEU A 119 6.50 -0.19 4.98
CA LEU A 119 7.91 -0.08 5.40
C LEU A 119 8.22 -1.01 6.58
N ARG A 120 7.27 -1.21 7.50
CA ARG A 120 7.42 -2.11 8.64
C ARG A 120 7.41 -3.58 8.22
N SER A 121 6.49 -3.96 7.33
CA SER A 121 6.33 -5.36 6.91
C SER A 121 7.37 -5.79 5.88
N GLN A 122 7.96 -4.83 5.16
CA GLN A 122 8.84 -5.05 3.99
C GLN A 122 8.17 -5.91 2.91
N LYS A 123 6.84 -5.91 2.88
CA LYS A 123 6.01 -6.70 1.98
C LYS A 123 4.96 -5.80 1.38
N ALA A 124 4.82 -5.83 0.07
CA ALA A 124 3.93 -4.92 -0.64
C ALA A 124 3.40 -5.54 -1.92
N THR A 125 2.14 -5.27 -2.21
CA THR A 125 1.59 -5.41 -3.55
C THR A 125 2.15 -4.36 -4.51
N SER A 126 1.93 -4.54 -5.82
CA SER A 126 2.31 -3.53 -6.81
C SER A 126 1.64 -2.17 -6.56
N PHE A 127 0.42 -2.16 -6.00
CA PHE A 127 -0.30 -0.95 -5.62
C PHE A 127 0.37 -0.23 -4.46
N GLU A 128 0.74 -0.97 -3.42
CA GLU A 128 1.39 -0.44 -2.21
C GLU A 128 2.81 0.04 -2.51
N SER A 129 3.58 -0.73 -3.27
CA SER A 129 4.93 -0.35 -3.71
C SER A 129 4.89 0.93 -4.55
N SER A 130 3.97 1.04 -5.51
CA SER A 130 3.79 2.25 -6.31
C SER A 130 3.35 3.45 -5.47
N THR A 131 2.48 3.21 -4.47
CA THR A 131 2.00 4.25 -3.54
C THR A 131 3.15 4.77 -2.69
N LEU A 132 3.97 3.89 -2.11
CA LEU A 132 5.16 4.26 -1.34
C LEU A 132 6.17 5.03 -2.20
N LEU A 133 6.51 4.53 -3.39
CA LEU A 133 7.43 5.20 -4.30
C LEU A 133 6.93 6.60 -4.67
N CYS A 134 5.66 6.72 -5.06
CA CYS A 134 5.04 8.02 -5.38
C CYS A 134 5.12 8.98 -4.18
N SER A 135 4.84 8.49 -2.97
CA SER A 135 4.95 9.25 -1.71
C SER A 135 6.36 9.84 -1.50
N LEU A 136 7.41 9.07 -1.79
CA LEU A 136 8.81 9.51 -1.73
C LEU A 136 9.13 10.55 -2.80
N LEU A 137 8.70 10.30 -4.05
CA LEU A 137 8.95 11.20 -5.17
C LEU A 137 8.25 12.55 -5.00
N LEU A 138 7.04 12.55 -4.46
CA LEU A 138 6.32 13.78 -4.09
C LEU A 138 7.09 14.56 -3.00
N GLY A 139 7.72 13.87 -2.04
CA GLY A 139 8.60 14.49 -1.04
C GLY A 139 9.84 15.16 -1.65
N LEU A 140 10.31 14.65 -2.79
CA LEU A 140 11.41 15.23 -3.58
C LEU A 140 10.93 16.30 -4.60
N ASN A 141 9.67 16.71 -4.54
CA ASN A 141 9.03 17.68 -5.44
C ASN A 141 8.90 17.22 -6.91
N TYR A 142 8.87 15.91 -7.16
CA TYR A 142 8.44 15.40 -8.46
C TYR A 142 6.92 15.46 -8.57
N ASP A 143 6.42 15.80 -9.74
CA ASP A 143 5.00 15.67 -10.08
C ASP A 143 4.70 14.21 -10.45
N CYS A 144 4.25 13.42 -9.47
CA CYS A 144 4.10 11.98 -9.58
C CYS A 144 2.67 11.52 -9.28
N TYR A 145 2.22 10.49 -10.01
CA TYR A 145 0.90 9.90 -9.89
C TYR A 145 1.00 8.38 -9.96
N VAL A 146 0.10 7.69 -9.26
CA VAL A 146 -0.03 6.23 -9.36
C VAL A 146 -1.09 5.89 -10.38
N VAL A 147 -0.74 5.01 -11.33
CA VAL A 147 -1.65 4.47 -12.34
C VAL A 147 -1.73 2.96 -12.13
N SER A 148 -2.93 2.39 -12.29
CA SER A 148 -3.15 0.94 -12.20
C SER A 148 -3.67 0.40 -13.53
N GLY A 149 -3.30 -0.85 -13.83
CA GLY A 149 -3.64 -1.52 -15.08
C GLY A 149 -3.20 -2.99 -15.06
N TYR A 150 -3.20 -3.63 -16.23
CA TYR A 150 -2.82 -5.02 -16.40
C TYR A 150 -1.46 -5.15 -17.09
N ALA A 151 -0.67 -6.12 -16.65
CA ALA A 151 0.59 -6.50 -17.27
C ALA A 151 0.60 -8.02 -17.57
N ALA A 152 1.52 -8.43 -18.44
CA ALA A 152 1.72 -9.83 -18.77
C ALA A 152 2.10 -10.63 -17.51
N ARG A 153 1.67 -11.89 -17.44
CA ARG A 153 1.87 -12.74 -16.25
C ARG A 153 3.35 -12.90 -15.92
N GLU A 154 4.18 -13.10 -16.93
CA GLU A 154 5.62 -13.29 -16.84
C GLU A 154 6.29 -12.06 -16.22
N MET A 155 5.82 -10.86 -16.57
CA MET A 155 6.29 -9.60 -15.98
C MET A 155 5.89 -9.49 -14.51
N CYS A 156 4.63 -9.81 -14.17
CA CYS A 156 4.16 -9.76 -12.78
C CYS A 156 4.86 -10.78 -11.86
N LEU A 157 5.29 -11.93 -12.43
CA LEU A 157 5.97 -12.99 -11.70
C LEU A 157 7.50 -12.87 -11.73
N MET A 158 8.04 -11.83 -12.37
CA MET A 158 9.48 -11.68 -12.61
C MET A 158 10.08 -12.97 -13.21
N ASP A 159 9.40 -13.56 -14.20
CA ASP A 159 9.84 -14.80 -14.83
C ASP A 159 11.03 -14.52 -15.75
N LEU A 160 12.23 -14.91 -15.28
CA LEU A 160 13.49 -14.76 -16.00
C LEU A 160 13.88 -16.02 -16.79
N SER A 161 12.99 -17.02 -16.91
CA SER A 161 13.30 -18.29 -17.59
C SER A 161 13.70 -18.14 -19.06
N LEU A 162 13.32 -17.02 -19.69
CA LEU A 162 13.65 -16.68 -21.08
C LEU A 162 14.80 -15.66 -21.21
N GLN A 163 15.40 -15.21 -20.10
CA GLN A 163 16.48 -14.24 -20.13
C GLN A 163 17.79 -14.93 -20.56
N GLN A 164 18.40 -14.42 -21.64
CA GLN A 164 19.71 -14.91 -22.09
C GLN A 164 20.77 -14.55 -21.04
N CYS A 165 21.59 -15.55 -20.67
CA CYS A 165 22.73 -15.40 -19.76
C CYS A 165 23.83 -14.52 -20.35
#